data_AF-A0A1M6PA64-F1
#
_entry.id   AF-A0A1M6PA64-F1
#
_cell.length_a   1.000
_cell.length_b   1.000
_cell.length_c   1.000
_cell.angle_alpha   90.00
_cell.angle_beta   90.00
_cell.angle_gamma   90.00
#
_symmetry.space_group_name_H-M   'P 1'
#
loop_
_entity.id
_entity.type
_entity.pdbx_description
1 polymer ?
#
loop_
_entity_poly.entity_id
_entity_poly.type
_entity_poly.pdbx_seq_one_letter_code
_entity_poly.pdbx_strand_id
1 'polypeptide(L)'
;MEKLSRNSRVVAITKILLENPNKVIGLNTFSDLLNAAKSTISEDIVIVREVLEKLSMGSVETIAGAAGGIKFISAMAEEEKKKFASDLCELLSDKSRVVPGNFIYVTDIMFNPKIISRAGVILASFFQNKGVDYVVTVETKGVPLAYEVAKNLGVQLVTVRRDSKVTEGSTVNINYVSGSSGRIQQMSLSKKSLRPHSKCIFIDDFMKGGGTAKGITDLLNEFDSELIGIGILVDNKESTKKMVTEYVSVVEINSVDDFGTVEMKPSKFFE
;
A
#
# COMPACT_ATOMS: atom_id res chain seq x y z
N MET A 1 -21.13 18.39 -28.00
CA MET A 1 -21.42 18.14 -26.57
C MET A 1 -21.79 19.46 -25.93
N GLU A 2 -22.83 19.49 -25.10
CA GLU A 2 -23.26 20.71 -24.42
C GLU A 2 -22.17 21.22 -23.48
N LYS A 3 -22.00 22.54 -23.37
CA LYS A 3 -20.94 23.14 -22.53
C LYS A 3 -21.31 22.97 -21.06
N LEU A 4 -20.52 22.18 -20.34
CA LEU A 4 -20.76 21.93 -18.92
C LEU A 4 -20.56 23.21 -18.08
N SER A 5 -21.40 23.40 -17.06
CA SER A 5 -21.23 24.44 -16.05
C SER A 5 -19.93 24.25 -15.26
N ARG A 6 -19.42 25.30 -14.62
CA ARG A 6 -18.24 25.20 -13.73
C ARG A 6 -18.44 24.13 -12.65
N ASN A 7 -19.60 24.13 -11.98
CA ASN A 7 -19.90 23.16 -10.92
C ASN A 7 -19.84 21.72 -11.43
N SER A 8 -20.41 21.46 -12.61
CA SER A 8 -20.38 20.14 -13.25
C SER A 8 -18.95 19.71 -13.60
N ARG A 9 -18.12 20.64 -14.11
CA ARG A 9 -16.72 20.35 -14.45
C ARG A 9 -15.88 20.06 -13.20
N VAL A 10 -16.02 20.85 -12.15
CA VAL A 10 -15.33 20.64 -10.86
C VAL A 10 -15.66 19.26 -10.31
N VAL A 11 -16.94 18.85 -10.30
CA VAL A 11 -17.36 17.51 -9.87
C VAL A 11 -16.69 16.41 -10.70
N ALA A 12 -16.67 16.56 -12.03
CA ALA A 12 -16.04 15.58 -12.92
C ALA A 12 -14.53 15.49 -12.71
N ILE A 13 -13.84 16.63 -12.59
CA ILE A 13 -12.40 16.70 -12.32
C ILE A 13 -12.08 16.00 -11.00
N THR A 14 -12.79 16.32 -9.92
CA THR A 14 -12.62 15.69 -8.62
C THR A 14 -12.78 14.17 -8.70
N LYS A 15 -13.85 13.70 -9.35
CA LYS A 15 -14.12 12.26 -9.49
C LYS A 15 -12.98 11.53 -10.22
N ILE A 16 -12.53 12.07 -11.35
CA ILE A 16 -11.47 11.48 -12.17
C ILE A 16 -10.14 11.42 -11.40
N LEU A 17 -9.81 12.48 -10.67
CA LEU A 17 -8.60 12.56 -9.85
C LEU A 17 -8.61 11.51 -8.73
N LEU A 18 -9.72 11.39 -7.99
CA LEU A 18 -9.84 10.44 -6.89
C LEU A 18 -9.84 8.97 -7.34
N GLU A 19 -10.29 8.67 -8.56
CA GLU A 19 -10.24 7.33 -9.14
C GLU A 19 -8.86 6.96 -9.71
N ASN A 20 -7.99 7.94 -9.91
CA ASN A 20 -6.65 7.76 -10.50
C ASN A 20 -5.55 8.36 -9.61
N PRO A 21 -5.45 7.93 -8.33
CA PRO A 21 -4.42 8.43 -7.43
C PRO A 21 -3.02 8.15 -7.96
N ASN A 22 -2.13 9.11 -7.71
CA ASN A 22 -0.73 9.18 -8.11
C ASN A 22 -0.46 8.98 -9.62
N LYS A 23 -1.47 9.16 -10.48
CA LYS A 23 -1.31 9.17 -11.95
C LYS A 23 -1.33 10.60 -12.49
N VAL A 24 -0.41 10.89 -13.40
CA VAL A 24 -0.38 12.18 -14.11
C VAL A 24 -1.43 12.17 -15.22
N ILE A 25 -2.35 13.12 -15.17
CA ILE A 25 -3.39 13.32 -16.17
C ILE A 25 -3.16 14.66 -16.86
N GLY A 26 -3.02 14.64 -18.18
CA GLY A 26 -2.78 15.85 -18.96
C GLY A 26 -3.99 16.78 -19.00
N LEU A 27 -3.75 18.09 -19.05
CA LEU A 27 -4.83 19.09 -19.15
C LEU A 27 -5.67 18.93 -20.43
N ASN A 28 -5.08 18.40 -21.51
CA ASN A 28 -5.81 18.11 -22.75
C ASN A 28 -6.93 17.10 -22.51
N THR A 29 -6.69 16.06 -21.70
CA THR A 29 -7.69 15.04 -21.39
C THR A 29 -8.94 15.65 -20.79
N PHE A 30 -8.79 16.61 -19.85
CA PHE A 30 -9.92 17.33 -19.26
C PHE A 30 -10.55 18.33 -20.23
N SER A 31 -9.73 19.04 -21.00
CA SER A 31 -10.19 19.99 -22.03
C SER A 31 -11.11 19.33 -23.04
N ASP A 32 -10.70 18.16 -23.55
CA ASP A 32 -11.43 17.39 -24.55
C ASP A 32 -12.69 16.76 -23.94
N LEU A 33 -12.56 16.15 -22.76
CA LEU A 33 -13.68 15.50 -22.07
C LEU A 33 -14.78 16.47 -21.66
N LEU A 34 -14.41 17.67 -21.19
CA LEU A 34 -15.35 18.64 -20.62
C LEU A 34 -15.72 19.76 -21.59
N ASN A 35 -15.19 19.72 -22.82
CA ASN A 35 -15.39 20.70 -23.88
C ASN A 35 -15.16 22.15 -23.39
N ALA A 36 -14.00 22.38 -22.74
CA ALA A 36 -13.64 23.66 -22.14
C ALA A 36 -12.16 24.00 -22.38
N ALA A 37 -11.82 25.29 -22.49
CA ALA A 37 -10.44 25.72 -22.71
C ALA A 37 -9.52 25.34 -21.54
N LYS A 38 -8.23 25.10 -21.82
CA LYS A 38 -7.22 24.73 -20.79
C LYS A 38 -7.11 25.75 -19.65
N SER A 39 -7.26 27.05 -19.95
CA SER A 39 -7.28 28.11 -18.92
C SER A 39 -8.45 27.93 -17.96
N THR A 40 -9.64 27.65 -18.50
CA THR A 40 -10.85 27.36 -17.71
C THR A 40 -10.67 26.10 -16.85
N ILE A 41 -10.12 25.03 -17.42
CA ILE A 41 -9.81 23.80 -16.68
C ILE A 41 -8.81 24.06 -15.56
N SER A 42 -7.80 24.90 -15.80
CA SER A 42 -6.79 25.25 -14.79
C SER A 42 -7.40 26.00 -13.62
N GLU A 43 -8.30 26.95 -13.86
CA GLU A 43 -9.07 27.62 -12.80
C GLU A 43 -9.92 26.64 -12.00
N ASP A 44 -10.60 25.70 -12.67
CA ASP A 44 -11.42 24.71 -12.00
C ASP A 44 -10.57 23.74 -11.14
N ILE A 45 -9.37 23.37 -11.59
CA ILE A 45 -8.41 22.56 -10.83
C ILE A 45 -7.93 23.28 -9.57
N VAL A 46 -7.70 24.60 -9.63
CA VAL A 46 -7.32 25.38 -8.44
C VAL A 46 -8.38 25.26 -7.35
N ILE A 47 -9.67 25.34 -7.73
CA ILE A 47 -10.79 25.15 -6.79
C ILE A 47 -10.74 23.75 -6.18
N VAL A 48 -10.55 22.71 -7.01
CA VAL A 48 -10.46 21.32 -6.53
C VAL A 48 -9.31 21.15 -5.53
N ARG A 49 -8.12 21.68 -5.87
CA ARG A 49 -6.94 21.66 -5.01
C ARG A 49 -7.22 22.30 -3.66
N GLU A 50 -7.68 23.56 -3.65
CA GLU A 50 -7.91 24.32 -2.44
C GLU A 50 -8.91 23.63 -1.50
N VAL A 51 -9.98 23.07 -2.06
CA VAL A 51 -11.00 22.36 -1.27
C VAL A 51 -10.45 21.06 -0.69
N LEU A 52 -9.78 20.24 -1.49
CA LEU A 52 -9.22 18.96 -1.02
C LEU A 52 -8.15 19.18 0.06
N GLU A 53 -7.26 20.14 -0.13
CA GLU A 53 -6.21 20.48 0.84
C GLU A 53 -6.80 21.03 2.14
N LYS A 54 -7.75 21.99 2.05
CA LYS A 54 -8.42 22.57 3.21
C LYS A 54 -9.16 21.55 4.06
N LEU A 55 -9.72 20.52 3.42
CA LEU A 55 -10.43 19.43 4.10
C LEU A 55 -9.54 18.23 4.42
N SER A 56 -8.22 18.32 4.21
CA SER A 56 -7.25 17.22 4.44
C SER A 56 -7.60 15.93 3.68
N MET A 57 -8.22 16.06 2.49
CA MET A 57 -8.66 14.95 1.64
C MET A 57 -7.62 14.51 0.59
N GLY A 58 -6.39 15.02 0.69
CA GLY A 58 -5.33 14.81 -0.29
C GLY A 58 -4.80 16.11 -0.88
N SER A 59 -3.84 16.00 -1.79
CA SER A 59 -3.26 17.14 -2.51
C SER A 59 -3.33 16.94 -4.02
N VAL A 60 -3.36 18.05 -4.78
CA VAL A 60 -3.34 18.02 -6.25
C VAL A 60 -2.07 18.69 -6.75
N GLU A 61 -1.10 17.92 -7.17
CA GLU A 61 0.19 18.40 -7.65
C GLU A 61 0.15 18.74 -9.15
N THR A 62 0.86 19.79 -9.55
CA THR A 62 1.10 20.11 -10.97
C THR A 62 2.47 19.61 -11.39
N ILE A 63 2.53 18.84 -12.47
CA ILE A 63 3.77 18.39 -13.10
C ILE A 63 4.00 19.25 -14.35
N ALA A 64 5.13 19.95 -14.41
CA ALA A 64 5.48 20.81 -15.55
C ALA A 64 6.02 20.00 -16.74
N GLY A 65 5.94 20.58 -17.94
CA GLY A 65 6.52 20.02 -19.18
C GLY A 65 5.48 19.51 -20.19
N ALA A 66 5.95 19.05 -21.36
CA ALA A 66 5.09 18.62 -22.47
C ALA A 66 4.28 17.34 -22.15
N ALA A 67 4.84 16.44 -21.33
CA ALA A 67 4.16 15.29 -20.75
C ALA A 67 3.61 15.58 -19.34
N GLY A 68 3.56 16.87 -18.96
CA GLY A 68 3.06 17.33 -17.68
C GLY A 68 1.54 17.24 -17.57
N GLY A 69 1.04 17.61 -16.40
CA GLY A 69 -0.37 17.49 -16.08
C GLY A 69 -0.64 17.71 -14.60
N ILE A 70 -1.71 17.10 -14.11
CA ILE A 70 -2.07 17.12 -12.71
C ILE A 70 -2.08 15.71 -12.14
N LYS A 71 -1.78 15.59 -10.85
CA LYS A 71 -1.72 14.32 -10.15
C LYS A 71 -2.33 14.48 -8.77
N PHE A 72 -3.26 13.61 -8.41
CA PHE A 72 -3.83 13.59 -7.07
C PHE A 72 -3.03 12.66 -6.15
N ILE A 73 -2.68 13.12 -4.97
CA ILE A 73 -2.00 12.33 -3.93
C ILE A 73 -2.98 12.12 -2.78
N SER A 74 -3.33 10.86 -2.53
CA SER A 74 -4.08 10.49 -1.34
C SER A 74 -3.26 10.82 -0.10
N ALA A 75 -3.84 11.58 0.81
CA ALA A 75 -3.22 11.92 2.08
C ALA A 75 -4.22 11.73 3.23
N MET A 76 -3.66 11.60 4.43
CA MET A 76 -4.40 11.55 5.68
C MET A 76 -3.66 12.48 6.65
N ALA A 77 -4.38 13.27 7.43
CA ALA A 77 -3.76 14.14 8.43
C ALA A 77 -3.06 13.29 9.51
N GLU A 78 -1.91 13.76 10.04
CA GLU A 78 -1.13 12.99 11.02
C GLU A 78 -1.96 12.60 12.26
N GLU A 79 -2.83 13.49 12.74
CA GLU A 79 -3.74 13.20 13.84
C GLU A 79 -4.72 12.07 13.51
N GLU A 80 -5.23 12.02 12.28
CA GLU A 80 -6.13 10.95 11.83
C GLU A 80 -5.38 9.62 11.65
N LYS A 81 -4.11 9.65 11.21
CA LYS A 81 -3.27 8.46 11.13
C LYS A 81 -3.02 7.88 12.51
N LYS A 82 -2.66 8.74 13.48
CA LYS A 82 -2.43 8.37 14.87
C LYS A 82 -3.69 7.79 15.50
N LYS A 83 -4.84 8.45 15.32
CA LYS A 83 -6.13 7.94 15.77
C LYS A 83 -6.46 6.59 15.16
N PHE A 84 -6.26 6.42 13.85
CA PHE A 84 -6.48 5.12 13.19
C PHE A 84 -5.60 4.01 13.78
N ALA A 85 -4.31 4.28 14.00
CA ALA A 85 -3.41 3.32 14.60
C ALA A 85 -3.82 2.95 16.02
N SER A 86 -4.27 3.92 16.83
CA SER A 86 -4.81 3.67 18.17
C SER A 86 -6.10 2.84 18.15
N ASP A 87 -7.08 3.21 17.31
CA ASP A 87 -8.33 2.45 17.14
C ASP A 87 -8.04 1.00 16.71
N LEU A 88 -7.04 0.81 15.84
CA LEU A 88 -6.61 -0.51 15.39
C LEU A 88 -5.93 -1.31 16.52
N CYS A 89 -5.13 -0.67 17.38
CA CYS A 89 -4.54 -1.32 18.56
C CYS A 89 -5.62 -1.79 19.51
N GLU A 90 -6.61 -0.96 19.84
CA GLU A 90 -7.74 -1.34 20.70
C GLU A 90 -8.48 -2.56 20.14
N LEU A 91 -8.79 -2.54 18.84
CA LEU A 91 -9.48 -3.63 18.18
C LEU A 91 -8.67 -4.95 18.19
N LEU A 92 -7.36 -4.87 17.98
CA LEU A 92 -6.49 -6.04 17.92
C LEU A 92 -6.07 -6.57 19.31
N SER A 93 -6.25 -5.77 20.37
CA SER A 93 -5.92 -6.15 21.75
C SER A 93 -6.98 -7.05 22.41
N ASP A 94 -8.07 -7.36 21.70
CA ASP A 94 -9.09 -8.29 22.16
C ASP A 94 -8.49 -9.71 22.36
N LYS A 95 -8.62 -10.24 23.58
CA LYS A 95 -8.10 -11.55 23.97
C LYS A 95 -8.61 -12.69 23.08
N SER A 96 -9.82 -12.57 22.53
CA SER A 96 -10.41 -13.58 21.63
C SER A 96 -9.66 -13.72 20.31
N ARG A 97 -8.77 -12.78 19.98
CA ARG A 97 -7.94 -12.80 18.77
C ARG A 97 -6.63 -13.56 18.95
N VAL A 98 -6.24 -13.93 20.17
CA VAL A 98 -4.99 -14.67 20.39
C VAL A 98 -5.13 -16.10 19.87
N VAL A 99 -4.22 -16.51 18.99
CA VAL A 99 -4.19 -17.86 18.41
C VAL A 99 -2.83 -18.54 18.67
N PRO A 100 -2.74 -19.89 18.59
CA PRO A 100 -1.53 -20.62 18.96
C PRO A 100 -0.26 -20.11 18.28
N GLY A 101 0.83 -19.98 19.05
CA GLY A 101 2.13 -19.51 18.57
C GLY A 101 2.37 -17.99 18.67
N ASN A 102 1.66 -17.34 19.60
CA ASN A 102 1.68 -15.89 19.86
C ASN A 102 1.35 -15.07 18.61
N PHE A 103 0.29 -15.50 17.90
CA PHE A 103 -0.26 -14.79 16.76
C PHE A 103 -1.58 -14.12 17.12
N ILE A 104 -1.89 -13.07 16.38
CA ILE A 104 -3.17 -12.36 16.46
C ILE A 104 -3.99 -12.68 15.22
N TYR A 105 -5.27 -12.99 15.41
CA TYR A 105 -6.22 -13.16 14.34
C TYR A 105 -6.56 -11.80 13.72
N VAL A 106 -6.01 -11.57 12.53
CA VAL A 106 -6.18 -10.33 11.74
C VAL A 106 -7.06 -10.52 10.50
N THR A 107 -7.60 -11.71 10.25
CA THR A 107 -8.23 -12.03 8.96
C THR A 107 -9.48 -11.18 8.67
N ASP A 108 -10.32 -10.95 9.68
CA ASP A 108 -11.49 -10.06 9.58
C ASP A 108 -11.10 -8.61 9.31
N ILE A 109 -9.97 -8.18 9.86
CA ILE A 109 -9.38 -6.85 9.63
C ILE A 109 -8.87 -6.73 8.20
N MET A 110 -8.12 -7.73 7.73
CA MET A 110 -7.55 -7.79 6.37
C MET A 110 -8.60 -7.81 5.26
N PHE A 111 -9.81 -8.25 5.58
CA PHE A 111 -10.93 -8.30 4.63
C PHE A 111 -11.97 -7.20 4.87
N ASN A 112 -11.71 -6.25 5.78
CA ASN A 112 -12.56 -5.09 5.98
C ASN A 112 -12.12 -3.93 5.07
N PRO A 113 -12.88 -3.56 4.01
CA PRO A 113 -12.47 -2.55 3.06
C PRO A 113 -12.29 -1.16 3.68
N LYS A 114 -13.03 -0.84 4.75
CA LYS A 114 -12.92 0.45 5.45
C LYS A 114 -11.61 0.56 6.22
N ILE A 115 -11.17 -0.52 6.86
CA ILE A 115 -9.89 -0.53 7.57
C ILE A 115 -8.74 -0.54 6.56
N ILE A 116 -8.83 -1.39 5.54
CA ILE A 116 -7.74 -1.61 4.60
C ILE A 116 -7.52 -0.44 3.65
N SER A 117 -8.57 0.26 3.22
CA SER A 117 -8.40 1.51 2.46
C SER A 117 -7.65 2.57 3.26
N ARG A 118 -7.96 2.74 4.55
CA ARG A 118 -7.25 3.67 5.44
C ARG A 118 -5.80 3.24 5.69
N ALA A 119 -5.57 1.96 5.99
CA ALA A 119 -4.22 1.42 6.16
C ALA A 119 -3.38 1.56 4.87
N GLY A 120 -3.99 1.35 3.70
CA GLY A 120 -3.36 1.51 2.41
C GLY A 120 -2.88 2.93 2.14
N VAL A 121 -3.68 3.95 2.48
CA VAL A 121 -3.28 5.37 2.38
C VAL A 121 -2.08 5.67 3.29
N ILE A 122 -2.11 5.18 4.53
CA ILE A 122 -1.01 5.37 5.50
C ILE A 122 0.27 4.71 4.97
N LEU A 123 0.21 3.42 4.62
CA LEU A 123 1.38 2.70 4.12
C LEU A 123 1.92 3.32 2.83
N ALA A 124 1.07 3.68 1.87
CA ALA A 124 1.49 4.35 0.64
C ALA A 124 2.24 5.66 0.93
N SER A 125 1.85 6.42 1.96
CA SER A 125 2.51 7.68 2.31
C SER A 125 4.01 7.52 2.63
N PHE A 126 4.44 6.40 3.20
CA PHE A 126 5.85 6.11 3.49
C PHE A 126 6.71 5.80 2.25
N PHE A 127 6.06 5.52 1.11
CA PHE A 127 6.70 5.15 -0.15
C PHE A 127 6.48 6.17 -1.27
N GLN A 128 5.75 7.26 -0.99
CA GLN A 128 5.60 8.36 -1.93
C GLN A 128 6.96 8.92 -2.34
N ASN A 129 7.10 9.28 -3.62
CA ASN A 129 8.31 9.85 -4.20
C ASN A 129 9.57 8.96 -4.15
N LYS A 130 9.45 7.68 -3.78
CA LYS A 130 10.59 6.72 -3.82
C LYS A 130 10.82 6.05 -5.18
N GLY A 131 10.01 6.37 -6.19
CA GLY A 131 10.10 5.79 -7.53
C GLY A 131 9.77 4.29 -7.53
N VAL A 132 8.72 3.89 -6.81
CA VAL A 132 8.22 2.51 -6.80
C VAL A 132 7.65 2.16 -8.18
N ASP A 133 8.02 1.01 -8.73
CA ASP A 133 7.47 0.46 -9.98
C ASP A 133 6.36 -0.56 -9.71
N TYR A 134 6.50 -1.37 -8.66
CA TYR A 134 5.56 -2.43 -8.31
C TYR A 134 5.39 -2.56 -6.79
N VAL A 135 4.16 -2.89 -6.38
CA VAL A 135 3.90 -3.43 -5.04
C VAL A 135 3.88 -4.94 -5.13
N VAL A 136 4.64 -5.61 -4.27
CA VAL A 136 4.74 -7.07 -4.20
C VAL A 136 4.10 -7.55 -2.90
N THR A 137 3.41 -8.67 -2.95
CA THR A 137 2.87 -9.35 -1.75
C THR A 137 2.89 -10.87 -1.96
N VAL A 138 2.68 -11.65 -0.90
CA VAL A 138 2.48 -13.11 -1.00
C VAL A 138 1.02 -13.43 -0.77
N GLU A 139 0.47 -14.38 -1.52
CA GLU A 139 -0.88 -14.87 -1.25
C GLU A 139 -1.01 -15.38 0.21
N THR A 140 -2.13 -15.21 0.90
CA THR A 140 -3.42 -14.66 0.43
C THR A 140 -3.86 -13.42 1.20
N LYS A 141 -3.57 -13.37 2.52
CA LYS A 141 -4.17 -12.39 3.44
C LYS A 141 -3.68 -10.96 3.21
N GLY A 142 -2.42 -10.77 2.85
CA GLY A 142 -1.82 -9.46 2.56
C GLY A 142 -2.33 -8.79 1.27
N VAL A 143 -2.96 -9.55 0.36
CA VAL A 143 -3.34 -9.08 -0.99
C VAL A 143 -4.25 -7.85 -0.98
N PRO A 144 -5.33 -7.76 -0.17
CA PRO A 144 -6.19 -6.57 -0.15
C PRO A 144 -5.45 -5.30 0.28
N LEU A 145 -4.54 -5.41 1.25
CA LEU A 145 -3.73 -4.28 1.71
C LEU A 145 -2.74 -3.85 0.65
N ALA A 146 -2.02 -4.81 0.06
CA ALA A 146 -1.10 -4.55 -1.03
C ALA A 146 -1.81 -3.91 -2.24
N TYR A 147 -3.04 -4.31 -2.53
CA TYR A 147 -3.86 -3.70 -3.57
C TYR A 147 -4.19 -2.23 -3.28
N GLU A 148 -4.64 -1.91 -2.07
CA GLU A 148 -4.92 -0.51 -1.70
C GLU A 148 -3.64 0.34 -1.70
N VAL A 149 -2.49 -0.20 -1.28
CA VAL A 149 -1.20 0.50 -1.40
C VAL A 149 -0.82 0.72 -2.87
N ALA A 150 -0.91 -0.30 -3.72
CA ALA A 150 -0.59 -0.21 -5.15
C ALA A 150 -1.46 0.82 -5.85
N LYS A 151 -2.77 0.81 -5.55
CA LYS A 151 -3.74 1.78 -6.02
C LYS A 151 -3.30 3.19 -5.64
N ASN A 152 -3.07 3.47 -4.35
CA ASN A 152 -2.67 4.81 -3.88
C ASN A 152 -1.31 5.28 -4.42
N LEU A 153 -0.40 4.37 -4.73
CA LEU A 153 0.87 4.66 -5.39
C LEU A 153 0.75 4.75 -6.92
N GLY A 154 -0.39 4.42 -7.51
CA GLY A 154 -0.60 4.47 -8.96
C GLY A 154 0.18 3.41 -9.74
N VAL A 155 0.61 2.32 -9.09
CA VAL A 155 1.45 1.26 -9.66
C VAL A 155 0.72 -0.09 -9.70
N GLN A 156 1.33 -1.08 -10.37
CA GLN A 156 0.75 -2.42 -10.46
C GLN A 156 1.07 -3.26 -9.21
N LEU A 157 0.12 -4.12 -8.84
CA LEU A 157 0.29 -5.16 -7.84
C LEU A 157 0.85 -6.43 -8.49
N VAL A 158 1.83 -7.04 -7.84
CA VAL A 158 2.39 -8.34 -8.17
C VAL A 158 2.18 -9.29 -6.99
N THR A 159 1.55 -10.43 -7.25
CA THR A 159 1.28 -11.44 -6.22
C THR A 159 2.19 -12.65 -6.40
N VAL A 160 3.03 -12.89 -5.40
CA VAL A 160 3.89 -14.07 -5.31
C VAL A 160 3.07 -15.23 -4.77
N ARG A 161 3.25 -16.40 -5.38
CA ARG A 161 2.46 -17.59 -5.10
C ARG A 161 3.29 -18.62 -4.33
N ARG A 162 2.66 -19.39 -3.44
CA ARG A 162 3.34 -20.46 -2.68
C ARG A 162 3.57 -21.71 -3.52
N ASP A 163 2.72 -21.90 -4.54
CA ASP A 163 2.81 -23.02 -5.47
C ASP A 163 2.75 -22.54 -6.93
N SER A 164 3.63 -23.07 -7.78
CA SER A 164 3.63 -22.79 -9.22
C SER A 164 2.38 -23.40 -9.88
N LYS A 165 1.69 -22.65 -10.74
CA LYS A 165 0.60 -23.16 -11.59
C LYS A 165 1.05 -23.17 -13.05
N VAL A 166 0.69 -24.22 -13.78
CA VAL A 166 1.00 -24.37 -15.22
C VAL A 166 0.48 -23.18 -16.05
N THR A 167 -0.63 -22.57 -15.63
CA THR A 167 -1.24 -21.40 -16.27
C THR A 167 -0.38 -20.14 -16.26
N GLU A 168 0.67 -20.09 -15.44
CA GLU A 168 1.58 -18.92 -15.30
C GLU A 168 2.74 -18.92 -16.31
N GLY A 169 2.92 -20.02 -17.05
CA GLY A 169 4.04 -20.19 -17.98
C GLY A 169 5.39 -20.34 -17.26
N SER A 170 6.43 -19.71 -17.80
CA SER A 170 7.78 -19.77 -17.21
C SER A 170 7.82 -19.03 -15.89
N THR A 171 8.18 -19.74 -14.81
CA THR A 171 8.25 -19.19 -13.45
C THR A 171 9.67 -19.28 -12.90
N VAL A 172 10.00 -18.35 -12.01
CA VAL A 172 11.13 -18.45 -11.09
C VAL A 172 10.59 -19.01 -9.78
N ASN A 173 11.28 -19.99 -9.21
CA ASN A 173 10.92 -20.60 -7.94
C ASN A 173 12.12 -20.50 -6.99
N ILE A 174 11.86 -20.12 -5.74
CA ILE A 174 12.86 -20.14 -4.68
C ILE A 174 12.33 -20.85 -3.44
N ASN A 175 13.23 -21.30 -2.58
CA ASN A 175 12.90 -21.86 -1.28
C ASN A 175 13.33 -20.88 -0.18
N TYR A 176 12.51 -20.72 0.85
CA TYR A 176 12.78 -19.84 1.98
C TYR A 176 12.32 -20.46 3.29
N VAL A 177 12.87 -19.99 4.42
CA VAL A 177 12.44 -20.43 5.75
C VAL A 177 11.32 -19.50 6.23
N SER A 178 10.14 -20.06 6.42
CA SER A 178 8.98 -19.31 6.92
C SER A 178 9.18 -18.93 8.38
N GLY A 179 9.14 -17.64 8.69
CA GLY A 179 9.28 -17.15 10.07
C GLY A 179 8.14 -17.61 11.01
N SER A 180 7.01 -18.03 10.45
CA SER A 180 5.85 -18.49 11.22
C SER A 180 5.88 -19.98 11.52
N SER A 181 6.33 -20.80 10.56
CA SER A 181 6.33 -22.28 10.70
C SER A 181 7.71 -22.88 10.97
N GLY A 182 8.78 -22.13 10.74
CA GLY A 182 10.16 -22.65 10.78
C GLY A 182 10.49 -23.65 9.69
N ARG A 183 9.55 -23.94 8.78
CA ARG A 183 9.71 -24.89 7.68
C ARG A 183 10.19 -24.20 6.41
N ILE A 184 10.87 -24.98 5.58
CA ILE A 184 11.16 -24.58 4.20
C ILE A 184 9.83 -24.53 3.45
N GLN A 185 9.55 -23.37 2.86
CA GLN A 185 8.42 -23.12 1.97
C GLN A 185 8.96 -22.70 0.61
N GLN A 186 8.17 -22.93 -0.43
CA GLN A 186 8.46 -22.46 -1.77
C GLN A 186 7.70 -21.17 -2.04
N MET A 187 8.28 -20.31 -2.87
CA MET A 187 7.55 -19.23 -3.51
C MET A 187 7.90 -19.16 -4.99
N SER A 188 6.94 -18.71 -5.79
CA SER A 188 7.00 -18.72 -7.25
C SER A 188 6.41 -17.44 -7.84
N LEU A 189 7.01 -16.97 -8.93
CA LEU A 189 6.56 -15.81 -9.69
C LEU A 189 6.78 -16.03 -11.18
N SER A 190 5.80 -15.64 -12.00
CA SER A 190 5.94 -15.71 -13.46
C SER A 190 6.98 -14.70 -13.94
N LYS A 191 7.82 -15.10 -14.90
CA LYS A 191 8.78 -14.20 -15.56
C LYS A 191 8.10 -13.01 -16.26
N LYS A 192 6.79 -13.10 -16.52
CA LYS A 192 5.98 -12.04 -17.13
C LYS A 192 5.43 -11.02 -16.12
N SER A 193 5.47 -11.33 -14.82
CA SER A 193 4.82 -10.52 -13.79
C SER A 193 5.57 -9.22 -13.47
N LEU A 194 6.88 -9.18 -13.75
CA LEU A 194 7.74 -8.07 -13.38
C LEU A 194 8.78 -7.81 -14.48
N ARG A 195 9.07 -6.54 -14.74
CA ARG A 195 10.16 -6.13 -15.64
C ARG A 195 11.50 -6.18 -14.88
N PRO A 196 12.62 -6.50 -15.54
CA PRO A 196 13.93 -6.39 -14.92
C PRO A 196 14.24 -4.97 -14.44
N HIS A 197 15.13 -4.83 -13.45
CA HIS A 197 15.56 -3.54 -12.89
C HIS A 197 14.44 -2.69 -12.28
N SER A 198 13.40 -3.34 -11.76
CA SER A 198 12.27 -2.66 -11.13
C SER A 198 12.52 -2.39 -9.65
N LYS A 199 12.05 -1.24 -9.17
CA LYS A 199 12.00 -0.91 -7.75
C LYS A 199 10.70 -1.38 -7.13
N CYS A 200 10.79 -2.30 -6.19
CA CYS A 200 9.64 -2.96 -5.59
C CYS A 200 9.51 -2.60 -4.11
N ILE A 201 8.29 -2.53 -3.61
CA ILE A 201 8.02 -2.57 -2.17
C ILE A 201 7.24 -3.83 -1.83
N PHE A 202 7.46 -4.38 -0.64
CA PHE A 202 6.74 -5.55 -0.15
C PHE A 202 5.70 -5.13 0.89
N ILE A 203 4.45 -5.54 0.70
CA ILE A 203 3.34 -5.27 1.62
C ILE A 203 2.77 -6.58 2.16
N ASP A 204 2.66 -6.69 3.48
CA ASP A 204 2.14 -7.89 4.15
C ASP A 204 1.26 -7.57 5.37
N ASP A 205 0.50 -8.56 5.84
CA ASP A 205 -0.39 -8.40 6.98
C ASP A 205 0.37 -8.45 8.32
N PHE A 206 1.31 -9.38 8.46
CA PHE A 206 1.97 -9.66 9.74
C PHE A 206 3.44 -10.03 9.59
N MET A 207 4.33 -9.41 10.38
CA MET A 207 5.75 -9.76 10.43
C MET A 207 6.15 -10.35 11.79
N LYS A 208 6.70 -11.57 11.75
CA LYS A 208 7.36 -12.24 12.89
C LYS A 208 8.88 -12.13 12.80
N GLY A 209 9.53 -13.08 12.11
CA GLY A 209 10.99 -13.12 11.93
C GLY A 209 11.51 -12.48 10.63
N GLY A 210 10.62 -12.07 9.72
CA GLY A 210 11.01 -11.48 8.42
C GLY A 210 11.45 -12.48 7.33
N GLY A 211 11.29 -13.79 7.55
CA GLY A 211 11.74 -14.82 6.59
C GLY A 211 11.05 -14.72 5.23
N THR A 212 9.76 -14.38 5.21
CA THR A 212 9.02 -14.14 3.96
C THR A 212 9.59 -12.95 3.20
N ALA A 213 9.86 -11.82 3.89
CA ALA A 213 10.44 -10.63 3.27
C ALA A 213 11.85 -10.90 2.71
N LYS A 214 12.65 -11.72 3.43
CA LYS A 214 13.94 -12.19 2.92
C LYS A 214 13.78 -13.04 1.65
N GLY A 215 12.85 -13.99 1.65
CA GLY A 215 12.52 -14.75 0.44
C GLY A 215 12.09 -13.84 -0.72
N ILE A 216 11.27 -12.82 -0.47
CA ILE A 216 10.89 -11.85 -1.51
C ILE A 216 12.09 -11.09 -2.05
N THR A 217 13.04 -10.71 -1.19
CA THR A 217 14.30 -10.07 -1.61
C THR A 217 15.08 -11.00 -2.55
N ASP A 218 15.25 -12.26 -2.15
CA ASP A 218 15.98 -13.24 -2.93
C ASP A 218 15.27 -13.55 -4.27
N LEU A 219 13.94 -13.59 -4.27
CA LEU A 219 13.14 -13.78 -5.47
C LEU A 219 13.28 -12.59 -6.44
N LEU A 220 13.28 -11.35 -5.94
CA LEU A 220 13.42 -10.16 -6.78
C LEU A 220 14.82 -10.04 -7.40
N ASN A 221 15.85 -10.53 -6.72
CA ASN A 221 17.21 -10.60 -7.26
C ASN A 221 17.28 -11.48 -8.53
N GLU A 222 16.48 -12.55 -8.62
CA GLU A 222 16.39 -13.39 -9.84
C GLU A 222 15.75 -12.66 -11.03
N PHE A 223 15.17 -11.48 -10.80
CA PHE A 223 14.63 -10.57 -11.82
C PHE A 223 15.49 -9.30 -11.96
N ASP A 224 16.72 -9.29 -11.45
CA ASP A 224 17.61 -8.11 -11.42
C ASP A 224 16.92 -6.86 -10.83
N SER A 225 16.01 -7.06 -9.88
CA SER A 225 15.11 -6.05 -9.33
C SER A 225 15.33 -5.91 -7.82
N GLU A 226 15.00 -4.74 -7.28
CA GLU A 226 15.38 -4.37 -5.92
C GLU A 226 14.16 -4.22 -5.02
N LEU A 227 14.24 -4.75 -3.79
CA LEU A 227 13.30 -4.46 -2.73
C LEU A 227 13.73 -3.19 -1.99
N ILE A 228 13.06 -2.06 -2.26
CA ILE A 228 13.40 -0.74 -1.72
C ILE A 228 12.62 -0.37 -0.44
N GLY A 229 11.79 -1.28 0.07
CA GLY A 229 11.08 -1.07 1.32
C GLY A 229 10.02 -2.12 1.62
N ILE A 230 9.66 -2.21 2.89
CA ILE A 230 8.65 -3.15 3.41
C ILE A 230 7.64 -2.37 4.25
N GLY A 231 6.35 -2.60 4.02
CA GLY A 231 5.25 -2.02 4.79
C GLY A 231 4.32 -3.11 5.32
N ILE A 232 4.07 -3.12 6.62
CA ILE A 232 3.30 -4.19 7.26
C ILE A 232 2.17 -3.59 8.10
N LEU A 233 1.03 -4.27 8.18
CA LEU A 233 -0.03 -3.82 9.07
C LEU A 233 0.38 -3.99 10.54
N VAL A 234 0.73 -5.21 10.93
CA VAL A 234 1.05 -5.58 12.31
C VAL A 234 2.47 -6.15 12.42
N ASP A 235 3.29 -5.51 13.23
CA ASP A 235 4.65 -5.96 13.52
C ASP A 235 4.75 -6.62 14.91
N ASN A 236 5.40 -7.78 15.00
CA ASN A 236 5.71 -8.41 16.29
C ASN A 236 7.14 -8.04 16.73
N LYS A 237 7.28 -7.23 17.79
CA LYS A 237 8.58 -6.81 18.36
C LYS A 237 9.20 -7.81 19.32
N GLU A 238 8.43 -8.76 19.84
CA GLU A 238 8.93 -9.83 20.71
C GLU A 238 10.00 -10.67 19.99
N SER A 239 9.90 -10.77 18.66
CA SER A 239 10.91 -11.41 17.82
C SER A 239 12.16 -10.55 17.67
N THR A 240 13.17 -10.81 18.49
CA THR A 240 14.44 -10.04 18.58
C THR A 240 15.40 -10.22 17.40
N LYS A 241 15.21 -11.22 16.53
CA LYS A 241 16.06 -11.48 15.35
C LYS A 241 15.26 -11.30 14.05
N LYS A 242 15.09 -10.06 13.61
CA LYS A 242 14.50 -9.78 12.30
C LYS A 242 15.56 -9.95 11.21
N MET A 243 15.20 -10.66 10.15
CA MET A 243 16.04 -10.81 8.96
C MET A 243 16.06 -9.57 8.06
N VAL A 244 15.33 -8.52 8.43
CA VAL A 244 15.27 -7.26 7.69
C VAL A 244 15.33 -6.06 8.65
N THR A 245 16.07 -5.03 8.26
CA THR A 245 16.37 -3.85 9.09
C THR A 245 15.49 -2.64 8.76
N GLU A 246 15.05 -2.49 7.52
CA GLU A 246 14.28 -1.33 7.06
C GLU A 246 12.84 -1.73 6.67
N TYR A 247 11.90 -1.41 7.55
CA TYR A 247 10.47 -1.59 7.32
C TYR A 247 9.68 -0.53 8.08
N VAL A 248 8.44 -0.31 7.61
CA VAL A 248 7.43 0.49 8.32
C VAL A 248 6.28 -0.42 8.74
N SER A 249 5.66 -0.09 9.88
CA SER A 249 4.47 -0.78 10.37
C SER A 249 3.40 0.21 10.78
N VAL A 250 2.13 -0.21 10.80
CA VAL A 250 1.04 0.61 11.35
C VAL A 250 0.95 0.44 12.86
N VAL A 251 0.98 -0.80 13.33
CA VAL A 251 0.92 -1.12 14.76
C VAL A 251 2.02 -2.13 15.12
N GLU A 252 2.44 -2.09 16.38
CA GLU A 252 3.48 -2.93 16.95
C GLU A 252 2.90 -3.71 18.14
N ILE A 253 3.13 -5.02 18.18
CA ILE A 253 2.88 -5.88 19.34
C ILE A 253 4.15 -5.90 20.17
N ASN A 254 4.07 -5.44 21.41
CA ASN A 254 5.17 -5.47 22.37
C ASN A 254 5.26 -6.84 23.06
N SER A 255 4.13 -7.38 23.48
CA SER A 255 4.05 -8.70 24.12
C SER A 255 2.69 -9.36 23.92
N VAL A 256 2.69 -10.68 23.78
CA VAL A 256 1.49 -11.51 23.87
C VAL A 256 1.78 -12.58 24.92
N ASP A 257 0.99 -12.61 26.00
CA ASP A 257 1.11 -13.67 27.01
C ASP A 257 0.16 -14.85 26.73
N ASP A 258 0.48 -16.02 27.30
CA ASP A 258 -0.34 -17.23 27.22
C ASP A 258 -1.72 -17.06 27.89
N PHE A 259 -1.92 -15.98 28.66
CA PHE A 259 -3.17 -15.63 29.36
C PHE A 259 -4.05 -14.66 28.54
N GLY A 260 -3.68 -14.41 27.28
CA GLY A 260 -4.43 -13.62 26.30
C GLY A 260 -4.28 -12.11 26.46
N THR A 261 -3.35 -11.62 27.29
CA THR A 261 -3.00 -10.20 27.35
C THR A 261 -2.13 -9.84 26.15
N VAL A 262 -2.63 -8.91 25.33
CA VAL A 262 -1.90 -8.40 24.17
C VAL A 262 -1.57 -6.94 24.45
N GLU A 263 -0.28 -6.62 24.49
CA GLU A 263 0.17 -5.23 24.56
C GLU A 263 0.50 -4.74 23.14
N MET A 264 -0.31 -3.79 22.67
CA MET A 264 -0.13 -3.18 21.35
C MET A 264 0.04 -1.67 21.47
N LYS A 265 0.81 -1.11 20.55
CA LYS A 265 0.94 0.33 20.41
C LYS A 265 0.99 0.74 18.93
N PRO A 266 0.58 1.97 18.60
CA PRO A 266 0.91 2.57 17.32
C PRO A 266 2.42 2.46 17.05
N SER A 267 2.80 2.27 15.79
CA SER A 267 4.21 2.25 15.42
C SER A 267 4.91 3.57 15.76
N LYS A 268 6.22 3.52 15.96
CA LYS A 268 7.09 4.67 16.24
C LYS A 268 7.02 5.80 15.20
N PHE A 269 6.45 5.53 14.03
CA PHE A 269 6.25 6.53 12.97
C PHE A 269 5.08 7.50 13.25
N PHE A 270 4.30 7.26 14.31
CA PHE A 270 3.20 8.12 14.77
C PHE A 270 3.49 8.85 16.10
N GLU A 271 4.74 8.75 16.60
CA GLU A 271 5.22 9.40 17.83
C GLU A 271 5.69 10.84 17.57
#